data_AF-A0A847H7J5-F1
#
_entry.id   AF-A0A847H7J5-F1
#
_cell.length_a   1.000
_cell.length_b   1.000
_cell.length_c   1.000
_cell.angle_alpha   90.00
_cell.angle_beta   90.00
_cell.angle_gamma   90.00
#
_symmetry.space_group_name_H-M   'P 1'
#
loop_
_entity.id
_entity.type
_entity.pdbx_description
1 polymer ?
#
loop_
_entity_poly.entity_id
_entity_poly.type
_entity_poly.pdbx_seq_one_letter_code
_entity_poly.pdbx_strand_id
1 'polypeptide(L)' 'AEVALKQAEESFNLAKGRYKVGVGDPIELKDAELTHRNAQFAYYRALYDYNVAIAKLENVIGIGVNF' A
#
# COMPACT_ATOMS: atom_id res chain seq x y z
N ALA A 1 -5.62 2.25 5.10
CA ALA A 1 -4.50 1.97 4.19
C ALA A 1 -4.85 2.29 2.73
N GLU A 2 -6.04 1.91 2.23
CA GLU A 2 -6.43 2.17 0.83
C GLU A 2 -6.47 3.67 0.46
N VAL A 3 -7.04 4.53 1.31
CA VAL A 3 -7.08 5.99 1.05
C VAL A 3 -5.66 6.57 0.95
N ALA A 4 -4.76 6.15 1.84
CA ALA A 4 -3.36 6.59 1.82
C ALA A 4 -2.62 6.10 0.57
N LEU A 5 -2.94 4.89 0.09
CA LEU A 5 -2.42 4.38 -1.18
C LEU A 5 -2.88 5.25 -2.36
N LYS A 6 -4.16 5.57 -2.45
CA LYS A 6 -4.70 6.44 -3.52
C LYS A 6 -4.06 7.83 -3.51
N GLN A 7 -3.93 8.44 -2.34
CA GLN A 7 -3.28 9.75 -2.20
C GLN A 7 -1.80 9.72 -2.61
N ALA A 8 -1.08 8.67 -2.23
CA ALA A 8 0.32 8.51 -2.61
C ALA A 8 0.49 8.25 -4.12
N GLU A 9 -0.44 7.53 -4.74
CA GLU A 9 -0.49 7.31 -6.20
C GLU A 9 -0.73 8.62 -6.96
N GLU A 10 -1.72 9.41 -6.54
CA GLU A 10 -1.99 10.73 -7.13
C GLU A 10 -0.79 11.67 -7.02
N SER A 11 -0.15 11.69 -5.84
CA SER A 11 1.06 12.50 -5.59
C SER A 11 2.23 12.07 -6.47
N PHE A 12 2.44 10.75 -6.62
CA PHE A 12 3.46 10.21 -7.52
C PHE A 12 3.19 10.56 -8.98
N ASN A 13 1.94 10.45 -9.43
CA ASN A 13 1.54 10.81 -10.79
C ASN A 13 1.75 12.31 -11.08
N LEU A 14 1.46 13.17 -10.11
CA LEU A 14 1.72 14.60 -10.21
C LEU A 14 3.23 14.90 -10.34
N ALA A 15 4.05 14.36 -9.43
CA ALA A 15 5.50 14.53 -9.45
C ALA A 15 6.13 14.02 -10.76
N LYS A 16 5.66 12.85 -11.24
CA LYS A 16 6.05 12.28 -12.53
C LYS A 16 5.68 13.18 -13.71
N GLY A 17 4.50 13.79 -13.69
CA GLY A 17 4.06 14.76 -14.70
C GLY A 17 4.97 15.99 -14.72
N ARG A 18 5.24 16.58 -13.56
CA ARG A 18 6.14 17.74 -13.40
C ARG A 18 7.56 17.42 -13.88
N TYR A 19 8.09 16.26 -13.54
CA TYR A 19 9.41 15.82 -14.01
C TYR A 19 9.45 15.66 -15.53
N LYS A 20 8.43 15.03 -16.13
CA LYS A 20 8.36 14.81 -17.59
C LYS A 20 8.34 16.10 -18.41
N VAL A 21 7.72 17.16 -17.89
CA VAL A 21 7.68 18.48 -18.57
C VAL A 21 8.84 19.39 -18.14
N GLY A 22 9.79 18.90 -17.34
CA GLY A 22 11.01 19.61 -16.95
C GLY A 22 10.83 20.65 -15.83
N VAL A 23 9.70 20.63 -15.11
CA VAL A 23 9.40 21.59 -14.01
C VAL A 23 9.45 20.95 -12.61
N GLY A 24 9.83 19.67 -12.54
CA GLY A 24 9.98 18.90 -11.31
C GLY A 24 11.39 18.33 -11.17
N ASP A 25 11.87 18.22 -9.93
CA ASP A 25 13.21 17.72 -9.61
C ASP A 25 13.23 16.17 -9.55
N PRO A 26 14.30 15.49 -10.04
CA PRO A 26 14.48 14.06 -9.85
C PRO A 26 14.33 13.55 -8.40
N ILE A 27 14.73 14.35 -7.41
CA ILE A 27 14.61 14.04 -5.97
C ILE A 27 13.14 14.02 -5.57
N GLU A 28 12.36 15.02 -5.97
CA GLU A 28 10.91 15.07 -5.73
C GLU A 28 10.21 13.84 -6.32
N LEU A 29 10.56 13.46 -7.55
CA LEU A 29 10.04 12.26 -8.18
C LEU A 29 10.40 11.00 -7.38
N LYS A 30 11.64 10.89 -6.89
CA LYS A 30 12.09 9.72 -6.14
C LYS A 30 11.46 9.63 -4.76
N ASP A 31 11.27 10.74 -4.06
CA ASP A 31 10.58 10.77 -2.77
C ASP A 31 9.10 10.40 -2.92
N ALA A 32 8.44 10.89 -3.98
CA ALA A 32 7.06 10.52 -4.29
C ALA A 32 6.94 9.03 -4.67
N GLU A 33 7.91 8.49 -5.43
CA GLU A 33 7.97 7.05 -5.76
C GLU A 33 8.12 6.20 -4.48
N LEU A 34 9.03 6.58 -3.58
CA LEU A 34 9.27 5.87 -2.32
C LEU A 34 8.01 5.88 -1.44
N THR A 35 7.36 7.04 -1.32
CA THR A 35 6.12 7.21 -0.55
C THR A 35 5.01 6.31 -1.10
N HIS A 36 4.82 6.29 -2.42
CA HIS A 36 3.84 5.43 -3.07
C HIS A 36 4.12 3.94 -2.82
N ARG A 37 5.38 3.48 -2.95
CA ARG A 37 5.76 2.09 -2.66
C ARG A 37 5.54 1.71 -1.20
N ASN A 38 5.85 2.61 -0.26
CA ASN A 38 5.60 2.37 1.16
C ASN A 38 4.10 2.25 1.46
N ALA A 39 3.26 3.08 0.82
CA ALA A 39 1.81 2.99 0.95
C ALA A 39 1.27 1.66 0.37
N GLN A 40 1.80 1.19 -0.76
CA GLN A 40 1.48 -0.13 -1.32
C GLN A 40 1.83 -1.24 -0.33
N PHE A 41 3.04 -1.22 0.24
CA PHE A 41 3.47 -2.21 1.22
C PHE A 41 2.55 -2.23 2.44
N ALA A 42 2.20 -1.05 2.98
CA ALA A 42 1.29 -0.95 4.12
C ALA A 42 -0.12 -1.49 3.79
N TYR A 43 -0.62 -1.25 2.57
CA TYR A 43 -1.90 -1.79 2.12
C TYR A 43 -1.89 -3.32 2.05
N TYR A 44 -0.88 -3.91 1.42
CA TYR A 44 -0.78 -5.38 1.34
C TYR A 44 -0.57 -6.02 2.71
N ARG A 45 0.21 -5.37 3.59
CA ARG A 45 0.37 -5.83 4.97
C ARG A 45 -0.98 -5.83 5.72
N ALA A 46 -1.80 -4.80 5.57
CA ALA A 46 -3.11 -4.76 6.19
C ALA A 46 -4.04 -5.89 5.70
N LEU A 47 -4.01 -6.21 4.40
CA LEU A 47 -4.77 -7.35 3.86
C LEU A 47 -4.25 -8.69 4.40
N TYR A 48 -2.93 -8.85 4.47
CA TYR A 48 -2.31 -10.04 5.02
C TYR A 48 -2.69 -10.23 6.49
N ASP A 49 -2.53 -9.18 7.31
CA ASP A 49 -2.86 -9.22 8.74
C ASP A 49 -4.35 -9.53 8.97
N TYR A 50 -5.24 -9.02 8.13
CA TYR A 50 -6.66 -9.36 8.14
C TYR A 50 -6.91 -10.85 7.85
N ASN A 51 -6.30 -11.40 6.81
CA ASN A 51 -6.46 -12.81 6.47
C ASN A 51 -5.91 -13.73 7.56
N VAL A 52 -4.76 -13.36 8.15
CA VAL A 52 -4.20 -14.08 9.31
C VAL A 52 -5.13 -14.00 10.51
N ALA A 53 -5.77 -12.85 10.76
CA ALA A 53 -6.73 -12.71 11.85
C ALA A 53 -7.96 -13.60 11.64
N ILE A 54 -8.47 -13.72 10.41
CA ILE A 54 -9.56 -14.65 10.07
C ILE A 54 -9.13 -16.09 10.29
N ALA A 55 -8.00 -16.53 9.75
CA ALA A 55 -7.52 -17.89 9.92
C ALA A 55 -7.30 -18.26 11.40
N LYS A 56 -6.79 -17.31 12.20
CA LYS A 56 -6.67 -17.48 13.66
C LYS A 56 -8.05 -17.60 14.32
N LEU A 57 -9.01 -16.77 13.92
CA LEU A 57 -10.37 -16.84 14.44
C LEU A 57 -10.99 -18.20 14.13
N GLU A 58 -10.92 -18.66 12.88
CA GLU A 58 -11.43 -19.97 12.43
C GLU A 58 -10.83 -21.14 13.21
N ASN A 59 -9.52 -21.08 13.49
CA ASN A 59 -8.84 -22.08 14.30
C ASN A 59 -9.34 -22.09 15.75
N VAL A 60 -9.50 -20.92 16.38
CA VAL A 60 -9.95 -20.77 17.77
C VAL A 60 -11.41 -21.20 17.96
N ILE A 61 -12.29 -20.90 17.01
CA ILE A 61 -13.72 -21.26 17.09
C ILE A 61 -14.01 -22.70 16.64
N GLY A 62 -12.96 -23.48 16.31
CA GLY A 62 -13.09 -24.91 16.02
C GLY A 62 -13.70 -25.27 14.67
N ILE A 63 -13.98 -24.29 13.80
CA ILE A 63 -14.52 -24.55 12.45
C ILE A 63 -13.46 -25.22 11.55
N GLY A 64 -12.17 -25.08 11.89
CA GLY A 64 -11.04 -25.67 11.16
C GLY A 64 -10.55 -27.04 11.65
N VAL A 65 -11.21 -27.69 12.62
CA VAL A 65 -10.80 -29.01 13.15
C VAL A 65 -11.97 -29.98 13.17
N ASN A 66 -12.41 -30.39 11.98
CA ASN A 66 -13.13 -31.65 11.77
C ASN A 66 -12.42 -32.36 10.62
N PHE A 67 -11.50 -33.25 10.96
CA PHE A 67 -11.00 -34.31 10.08
C PHE A 67 -11.87 -35.56 10.30
#